data_AF-A0A366CUW3-F1
#
_entry.id   AF-A0A366CUW3-F1
#
_cell.length_a   1.000
_cell.length_b   1.000
_cell.length_c   1.000
_cell.angle_alpha   90.00
_cell.angle_beta   90.00
_cell.angle_gamma   90.00
#
_symmetry.space_group_name_H-M   'P 1'
#
loop_
_entity.id
_entity.type
_entity.pdbx_description
1 polymer ?
#
loop_
_entity_poly.entity_id
_entity_poly.type
_entity_poly.pdbx_seq_one_letter_code
_entity_poly.pdbx_strand_id
1 'polypeptide(L)'
;MSTTTAEHPAVVGELSTLDRFLPVWIGVAMVAGLLLGRMIPGLGDALSTVEIDGISLPIAIGLLIMMYPVLAKVRYDRLDTVTGDRKLLISSLVLNWILGPALMFALAWLLLPALPEYRTGLIIVGLARCIAMVIIWNDLACGDREAAAVLVALNSVFQVIMFAVLGWFYLSVLPGWLGLEQTTIDTSPWQIAKSVLIFLGIPLLAGFLTRRFGERAKGREWYESSFLPKIGPWALYGLLFTIVILFALQGEQIASHPLDVVRIAIPLLAYFAIMWGGGYAMGAALGLGYERTTTLAFTAAGNNFELAIAVAIATYGATSGQALAGVVGPLIEVPV
;
A
#
# COMPACT_ATOMS: atom_id res chain seq x y z
N MET A 1 -28.71 -12.42 -39.74
CA MET A 1 -28.61 -11.92 -38.35
C MET A 1 -27.13 -11.86 -38.01
N SER A 2 -26.55 -10.66 -38.03
CA SER A 2 -25.13 -10.44 -37.76
C SER A 2 -24.97 -10.15 -36.27
N THR A 3 -24.35 -11.06 -35.54
CA THR A 3 -23.87 -10.82 -34.17
C THR A 3 -22.60 -10.00 -34.27
N THR A 4 -22.70 -8.70 -33.97
CA THR A 4 -21.54 -7.82 -33.82
C THR A 4 -20.80 -8.23 -32.55
N THR A 5 -19.69 -8.95 -32.71
CA THR A 5 -18.69 -9.16 -31.67
C THR A 5 -18.16 -7.78 -31.26
N ALA A 6 -18.43 -7.37 -30.01
CA ALA A 6 -17.77 -6.20 -29.44
C ALA A 6 -16.28 -6.51 -29.32
N GLU A 7 -15.46 -5.87 -30.15
CA GLU A 7 -14.01 -5.90 -30.00
C GLU A 7 -13.64 -5.19 -28.69
N HIS A 8 -13.20 -5.96 -27.70
CA HIS A 8 -12.50 -5.40 -26.55
C HIS A 8 -11.13 -4.88 -27.05
N PRO A 9 -10.85 -3.58 -26.98
CA PRO A 9 -9.56 -3.06 -27.43
C PRO A 9 -8.44 -3.65 -26.56
N ALA A 10 -7.37 -4.12 -27.21
CA ALA A 10 -6.24 -4.78 -26.58
C ALA A 10 -5.51 -3.83 -25.59
N VAL A 11 -5.62 -4.18 -24.30
CA VAL A 11 -5.25 -3.40 -23.09
C VAL A 11 -3.77 -3.03 -22.99
N VAL A 12 -2.88 -3.66 -23.77
CA VAL A 12 -1.43 -3.38 -23.71
C VAL A 12 -1.06 -2.00 -24.32
N GLY A 13 -1.97 -1.39 -25.09
CA GLY A 13 -1.74 -0.11 -25.77
C GLY A 13 -2.01 1.15 -24.95
N GLU A 14 -2.71 1.06 -23.81
CA GLU A 14 -3.15 2.25 -23.03
C GLU A 14 -2.39 2.47 -21.71
N LEU A 15 -1.54 1.53 -21.29
CA LEU A 15 -0.67 1.72 -20.14
C LEU A 15 0.57 2.52 -20.55
N SER A 16 0.90 3.56 -19.78
CA SER A 16 2.15 4.30 -19.96
C SER A 16 3.34 3.34 -19.90
N THR A 17 4.41 3.61 -20.65
CA THR A 17 5.64 2.80 -20.59
C THR A 17 6.18 2.68 -19.16
N LEU A 18 5.94 3.70 -18.33
CA LEU A 18 6.28 3.70 -16.92
C LEU A 18 5.48 2.66 -16.11
N ASP A 19 4.17 2.56 -16.33
CA ASP A 19 3.31 1.59 -15.62
C ASP A 19 3.62 0.16 -16.08
N ARG A 20 3.92 -0.02 -17.37
CA ARG A 20 4.27 -1.32 -17.95
C ARG A 20 5.58 -1.89 -17.42
N PHE A 21 6.58 -1.04 -17.19
CA PHE A 21 7.90 -1.44 -16.68
C PHE A 21 8.10 -1.10 -15.20
N LEU A 22 7.02 -0.87 -14.47
CA LEU A 22 7.06 -0.51 -13.06
C LEU A 22 7.93 -1.45 -12.20
N PRO A 23 7.86 -2.79 -12.34
CA PRO A 23 8.76 -3.68 -11.60
C PRO A 23 10.25 -3.41 -11.88
N VAL A 24 10.57 -3.10 -13.13
CA VAL A 24 11.95 -2.79 -13.54
C VAL A 24 12.39 -1.47 -12.94
N TRP A 25 11.53 -0.44 -12.96
CA TRP A 25 11.84 0.87 -12.37
C TRP A 25 12.04 0.79 -10.86
N ILE A 26 11.24 -0.02 -10.16
CA ILE A 26 11.42 -0.30 -8.74
C ILE A 26 12.80 -0.94 -8.51
N GLY A 27 13.14 -1.98 -9.27
CA GLY A 27 14.46 -2.63 -9.18
C GLY A 27 15.62 -1.67 -9.45
N VAL A 28 15.49 -0.78 -10.44
CA VAL A 28 16.49 0.26 -10.74
C VAL A 28 16.59 1.28 -9.60
N ALA A 29 15.47 1.74 -9.05
CA ALA A 29 15.42 2.68 -7.93
C ALA A 29 16.09 2.10 -6.68
N MET A 30 15.88 0.82 -6.41
CA MET A 30 16.54 0.11 -5.32
C MET A 30 18.06 0.02 -5.48
N VAL A 31 18.52 -0.44 -6.65
CA VAL A 31 19.95 -0.52 -6.95
C VAL A 31 20.58 0.87 -6.90
N ALA A 32 19.91 1.89 -7.46
CA ALA A 32 20.37 3.27 -7.38
C ALA A 32 20.46 3.76 -5.93
N GLY A 33 19.45 3.49 -5.09
CA GLY A 33 19.47 3.83 -3.67
C GLY A 33 20.65 3.18 -2.93
N LEU A 34 20.83 1.86 -3.10
CA LEU A 34 21.96 1.12 -2.50
C LEU A 34 23.32 1.67 -2.94
N LEU A 35 23.47 1.97 -4.23
CA LEU A 35 24.71 2.54 -4.77
C LEU A 35 24.95 3.95 -4.24
N LEU A 36 23.91 4.80 -4.17
CA LEU A 36 24.01 6.15 -3.63
C LEU A 36 24.41 6.14 -2.15
N GLY A 37 23.77 5.29 -1.34
CA GLY A 37 24.10 5.13 0.09
C GLY A 37 25.54 4.67 0.31
N ARG A 38 26.09 3.85 -0.60
CA ARG A 38 27.46 3.33 -0.52
C ARG A 38 28.52 4.28 -1.09
N MET A 39 28.19 5.00 -2.17
CA MET A 39 29.15 5.84 -2.90
C MET A 39 29.29 7.25 -2.31
N ILE A 40 28.31 7.72 -1.55
CA ILE A 40 28.31 9.06 -0.95
C ILE A 40 28.39 8.93 0.58
N PRO A 41 29.60 8.99 1.17
CA PRO A 41 29.77 8.97 2.62
C PRO A 41 29.02 10.12 3.28
N GLY A 42 28.29 9.86 4.36
CA GLY A 42 27.52 10.87 5.09
C GLY A 42 26.20 11.29 4.43
N LEU A 43 25.79 10.66 3.30
CA LEU A 43 24.47 10.90 2.72
C LEU A 43 23.35 10.52 3.70
N GLY A 44 23.51 9.39 4.41
CA GLY A 44 22.56 8.95 5.43
C GLY A 44 22.41 9.97 6.56
N ASP A 45 23.53 10.44 7.09
CA ASP A 45 23.57 11.46 8.15
C ASP A 45 23.00 12.81 7.69
N ALA A 46 23.26 13.20 6.44
CA ALA A 46 22.68 14.41 5.86
C ALA A 46 21.15 14.30 5.67
N LEU A 47 20.65 13.11 5.35
CA LEU A 47 19.21 12.87 5.17
C LEU A 47 18.48 12.69 6.51
N SER A 48 19.17 12.23 7.56
CA SER A 48 18.63 12.11 8.92
C SER A 48 18.74 13.40 9.73
N THR A 49 19.62 14.34 9.36
CA THR A 49 19.64 15.68 9.97
C THR A 49 18.50 16.57 9.48
N VAL A 50 17.93 16.29 8.31
CA VAL A 50 16.73 16.96 7.79
C VAL A 50 15.48 16.19 8.21
N GLU A 51 15.20 16.20 9.51
CA GLU A 51 14.05 15.52 10.12
C GLU A 51 13.11 16.51 10.85
N ILE A 52 11.81 16.22 10.82
CA ILE A 52 10.79 16.90 11.64
C ILE A 52 10.08 15.83 12.45
N ASP A 53 10.08 15.94 13.78
CA ASP A 53 9.51 14.93 14.69
C ASP A 53 10.07 13.49 14.45
N GLY A 54 11.35 13.35 14.08
CA GLY A 54 11.99 12.05 13.79
C GLY A 54 11.63 11.45 12.41
N ILE A 55 10.97 12.23 11.55
CA ILE A 55 10.62 11.85 10.19
C ILE A 55 11.52 12.57 9.21
N SER A 56 12.22 11.81 8.36
CA SER A 56 13.02 12.37 7.27
C SER A 56 12.14 13.16 6.31
N LEU A 57 12.38 14.47 6.21
CA LEU A 57 11.58 15.39 5.41
C LEU A 57 11.58 15.02 3.92
N PRO A 58 12.70 14.61 3.29
CA PRO A 58 12.69 14.08 1.93
C PRO A 58 11.73 12.91 1.76
N ILE A 59 11.76 11.94 2.67
CA ILE A 59 10.87 10.77 2.62
C ILE A 59 9.41 11.21 2.77
N ALA A 60 9.13 12.10 3.73
CA ALA A 60 7.79 12.62 3.94
C ALA A 60 7.24 13.33 2.69
N ILE A 61 8.05 14.15 2.03
CA ILE A 61 7.68 14.82 0.78
C ILE A 61 7.41 13.79 -0.32
N GLY A 62 8.29 12.81 -0.49
CA GLY A 62 8.11 11.73 -1.47
C GLY A 62 6.79 10.97 -1.28
N LEU A 63 6.47 10.61 -0.04
CA LEU A 63 5.24 9.94 0.34
C LEU A 63 4.00 10.82 0.11
N LEU A 64 4.03 12.10 0.49
CA LEU A 64 2.92 13.02 0.28
C LEU A 64 2.65 13.26 -1.21
N ILE A 65 3.71 13.47 -2.01
CA ILE A 65 3.64 13.61 -3.47
C ILE A 65 3.06 12.34 -4.09
N MET A 66 3.44 11.17 -3.57
CA MET A 66 2.95 9.90 -4.05
C MET A 66 1.45 9.71 -3.77
N MET A 67 1.00 9.97 -2.54
CA MET A 67 -0.37 9.66 -2.11
C MET A 67 -1.40 10.64 -2.66
N TYR A 68 -1.02 11.90 -2.89
CA TYR A 68 -1.96 12.93 -3.35
C TYR A 68 -2.66 12.61 -4.68
N PRO A 69 -1.96 12.23 -5.78
CA PRO A 69 -2.61 11.96 -7.05
C PRO A 69 -3.55 10.75 -7.01
N VAL A 70 -3.21 9.72 -6.23
CA VAL A 70 -4.07 8.55 -6.05
C VAL A 70 -5.41 8.97 -5.42
N LEU A 71 -5.35 9.77 -4.36
CA LEU A 71 -6.55 10.20 -3.62
C LEU A 71 -7.36 11.27 -4.36
N ALA A 72 -6.72 12.05 -5.23
CA ALA A 72 -7.40 12.95 -6.17
C ALA A 72 -8.22 12.19 -7.24
N LYS A 73 -7.79 10.98 -7.63
CA LYS A 73 -8.53 10.12 -8.59
C LYS A 73 -9.79 9.49 -7.99
N VAL A 74 -9.91 9.40 -6.67
CA VAL A 74 -11.05 8.74 -5.99
C VAL A 74 -12.36 9.45 -6.31
N ARG A 75 -13.40 8.68 -6.68
CA ARG A 75 -14.74 9.18 -7.02
C ARG A 75 -15.67 9.11 -5.81
N TYR A 76 -15.66 10.15 -4.99
CA TYR A 76 -16.45 10.20 -3.75
C TYR A 76 -17.97 10.21 -4.01
N ASP A 77 -18.40 10.69 -5.19
CA ASP A 77 -19.78 10.73 -5.68
C ASP A 77 -20.37 9.36 -6.06
N ARG A 78 -19.52 8.36 -6.24
CA ARG A 78 -19.94 7.00 -6.63
C ARG A 78 -20.06 6.04 -5.47
N LEU A 79 -19.69 6.44 -4.24
CA LEU A 79 -19.82 5.63 -3.03
C LEU A 79 -21.27 5.16 -2.77
N ASP A 80 -22.27 5.95 -3.18
CA ASP A 80 -23.68 5.59 -2.99
C ASP A 80 -24.17 4.56 -4.04
N THR A 81 -23.61 4.59 -5.26
CA THR A 81 -23.95 3.63 -6.33
C THR A 81 -23.34 2.23 -6.13
N VAL A 82 -22.41 2.10 -5.17
CA VAL A 82 -21.62 0.88 -4.90
C VAL A 82 -22.40 -0.23 -4.21
N THR A 83 -23.54 0.06 -3.60
CA THR A 83 -24.25 -0.84 -2.68
C THR A 83 -25.01 -2.00 -3.34
N GLY A 84 -24.95 -2.13 -4.67
CA GLY A 84 -25.69 -3.15 -5.44
C GLY A 84 -25.18 -4.58 -5.28
N ASP A 85 -23.85 -4.78 -5.20
CA ASP A 85 -23.24 -6.13 -5.10
C ASP A 85 -22.79 -6.45 -3.68
N ARG A 86 -23.77 -6.76 -2.82
CA ARG A 86 -23.50 -7.07 -1.40
C ARG A 86 -22.54 -8.25 -1.20
N LYS A 87 -22.52 -9.22 -2.12
CA LYS A 87 -21.62 -10.39 -2.00
C LYS A 87 -20.18 -9.94 -2.15
N LEU A 88 -19.87 -9.15 -3.18
CA LEU A 88 -18.53 -8.60 -3.39
C LEU A 88 -18.10 -7.70 -2.24
N LEU A 89 -18.99 -6.82 -1.76
CA LEU A 89 -18.66 -5.89 -0.69
C LEU A 89 -18.38 -6.57 0.64
N ILE A 90 -19.26 -7.49 1.07
CA ILE A 90 -19.09 -8.19 2.34
C ILE A 90 -17.84 -9.08 2.29
N SER A 91 -17.66 -9.83 1.20
CA SER A 91 -16.47 -10.68 1.03
C SER A 91 -15.18 -9.86 1.05
N SER A 92 -15.15 -8.72 0.36
CA SER A 92 -14.00 -7.81 0.38
C SER A 92 -13.75 -7.25 1.78
N LEU A 93 -14.77 -6.79 2.49
CA LEU A 93 -14.61 -6.25 3.85
C LEU A 93 -14.08 -7.31 4.82
N VAL A 94 -14.61 -8.53 4.76
CA VAL A 94 -14.15 -9.65 5.60
C VAL A 94 -12.69 -9.99 5.28
N LEU A 95 -12.33 -10.10 4.00
CA LEU A 95 -10.95 -10.39 3.61
C LEU A 95 -9.99 -9.27 4.05
N ASN A 96 -10.33 -8.02 3.77
CA ASN A 96 -9.42 -6.89 3.98
C ASN A 96 -9.28 -6.48 5.44
N TRP A 97 -10.36 -6.53 6.23
CA TRP A 97 -10.39 -5.90 7.56
C TRP A 97 -10.45 -6.91 8.70
N ILE A 98 -10.69 -8.18 8.41
CA ILE A 98 -10.72 -9.26 9.40
C ILE A 98 -9.62 -10.27 9.08
N LEU A 99 -9.74 -10.99 7.97
CA LEU A 99 -8.85 -12.11 7.65
C LEU A 99 -7.43 -11.66 7.33
N GLY A 100 -7.25 -10.60 6.55
CA GLY A 100 -5.94 -10.07 6.17
C GLY A 100 -5.10 -9.67 7.38
N PRO A 101 -5.57 -8.75 8.24
CA PRO A 101 -4.88 -8.38 9.47
C PRO A 101 -4.58 -9.58 10.38
N ALA A 102 -5.56 -10.47 10.58
CA ALA A 102 -5.40 -11.65 11.43
C ALA A 102 -4.36 -12.63 10.87
N LEU A 103 -4.38 -12.86 9.55
CA LEU A 103 -3.43 -13.74 8.88
C LEU A 103 -2.02 -13.17 8.95
N MET A 104 -1.84 -11.88 8.66
CA MET A 104 -0.51 -11.26 8.74
C MET A 104 0.03 -11.30 10.17
N PHE A 105 -0.81 -11.01 11.16
CA PHE A 105 -0.45 -11.14 12.57
C PHE A 105 -0.01 -12.58 12.91
N ALA A 106 -0.80 -13.58 12.51
CA ALA A 106 -0.47 -14.98 12.75
C ALA A 106 0.87 -15.37 12.08
N LEU A 107 1.07 -15.01 10.81
CA LEU A 107 2.31 -15.28 10.09
C LEU A 107 3.52 -14.59 10.72
N ALA A 108 3.36 -13.34 11.15
CA ALA A 108 4.43 -12.59 11.80
C ALA A 108 4.85 -13.23 13.14
N TRP A 109 3.89 -13.71 13.95
CA TRP A 109 4.20 -14.40 15.20
C TRP A 109 4.74 -15.81 15.02
N LEU A 110 4.27 -16.55 14.00
CA LEU A 110 4.72 -17.92 13.73
C LEU A 110 6.12 -17.94 13.11
N LEU A 111 6.42 -17.01 12.21
CA LEU A 111 7.64 -17.04 11.39
C LEU A 111 8.74 -16.09 11.90
N LEU A 112 8.40 -15.08 12.70
CA LEU A 112 9.35 -14.13 13.28
C LEU A 112 9.26 -14.01 14.82
N PRO A 113 9.19 -15.11 15.61
CA PRO A 113 9.02 -15.05 17.06
C PRO A 113 10.21 -14.44 17.82
N ALA A 114 11.42 -14.47 17.24
CA ALA A 114 12.63 -13.90 17.85
C ALA A 114 12.97 -12.49 17.31
N LEU A 115 12.20 -11.96 16.36
CA LEU A 115 12.51 -10.71 15.65
C LEU A 115 11.34 -9.71 15.80
N PRO A 116 11.21 -9.05 16.97
CA PRO A 116 10.04 -8.24 17.32
C PRO A 116 9.87 -7.00 16.43
N GLU A 117 10.96 -6.37 15.99
CA GLU A 117 10.90 -5.20 15.11
C GLU A 117 10.31 -5.56 13.74
N TYR A 118 10.83 -6.62 13.11
CA TYR A 118 10.32 -7.09 11.82
C TYR A 118 8.89 -7.61 11.91
N ARG A 119 8.56 -8.30 13.01
CA ARG A 119 7.19 -8.72 13.29
C ARG A 119 6.23 -7.54 13.34
N THR A 120 6.61 -6.49 14.07
CA THR A 120 5.81 -5.26 14.18
C THR A 120 5.64 -4.58 12.83
N GLY A 121 6.72 -4.47 12.04
CA GLY A 121 6.67 -3.94 10.69
C GLY A 121 5.73 -4.72 9.78
N LEU A 122 5.79 -6.05 9.80
CA LEU A 122 4.86 -6.89 9.02
C LEU A 122 3.41 -6.72 9.44
N ILE A 123 3.12 -6.60 10.74
CA ILE A 123 1.76 -6.33 11.22
C ILE A 123 1.27 -4.99 10.66
N ILE A 124 2.08 -3.93 10.75
CA ILE A 124 1.77 -2.60 10.18
C ILE A 124 1.51 -2.69 8.67
N VAL A 125 2.32 -3.46 7.94
CA VAL A 125 2.11 -3.75 6.50
C VAL A 125 0.77 -4.44 6.26
N GLY A 126 0.43 -5.48 7.03
CA GLY A 126 -0.84 -6.21 6.89
C GLY A 126 -2.09 -5.37 7.14
N LEU A 127 -1.95 -4.34 7.99
CA LEU A 127 -3.01 -3.36 8.27
C LEU A 127 -3.18 -2.34 7.14
N ALA A 128 -2.13 -2.08 6.37
CA ALA A 128 -2.18 -1.18 5.22
C ALA A 128 -2.76 -1.92 4.02
N ARG A 129 -3.98 -1.57 3.62
CA ARG A 129 -4.70 -2.13 2.46
C ARG A 129 -4.35 -1.38 1.19
N CYS A 130 -4.12 -2.11 0.10
CA CYS A 130 -3.77 -1.48 -1.17
C CYS A 130 -4.92 -0.62 -1.74
N ILE A 131 -4.56 0.54 -2.29
CA ILE A 131 -5.49 1.50 -2.90
C ILE A 131 -5.06 1.95 -4.30
N ALA A 132 -3.91 1.51 -4.80
CA ALA A 132 -3.36 2.02 -6.07
C ALA A 132 -2.85 0.88 -6.95
N MET A 133 -1.76 0.23 -6.53
CA MET A 133 -1.07 -0.79 -7.32
C MET A 133 -1.99 -1.93 -7.77
N VAL A 134 -2.96 -2.27 -6.93
CA VAL A 134 -3.99 -3.27 -7.22
C VAL A 134 -4.78 -3.02 -8.51
N ILE A 135 -4.97 -1.76 -8.92
CA ILE A 135 -5.70 -1.43 -10.14
C ILE A 135 -4.92 -1.93 -11.36
N ILE A 136 -3.59 -1.79 -11.35
CA ILE A 136 -2.71 -2.24 -12.43
C ILE A 136 -2.78 -3.76 -12.55
N TRP A 137 -2.66 -4.49 -11.43
CA TRP A 137 -2.76 -5.94 -11.43
C TRP A 137 -4.13 -6.45 -11.88
N ASN A 138 -5.19 -5.79 -11.41
CA ASN A 138 -6.55 -6.07 -11.84
C ASN A 138 -6.70 -5.86 -13.35
N ASP A 139 -6.20 -4.75 -13.90
CA ASP A 139 -6.28 -4.46 -15.32
C ASP A 139 -5.47 -5.46 -16.17
N LEU A 140 -4.27 -5.83 -15.73
CA LEU A 140 -3.43 -6.83 -16.40
C LEU A 140 -4.08 -8.21 -16.42
N ALA A 141 -4.84 -8.55 -15.37
CA ALA A 141 -5.60 -9.79 -15.27
C ALA A 141 -7.03 -9.70 -15.82
N CYS A 142 -7.38 -8.63 -16.54
CA CYS A 142 -8.72 -8.41 -17.10
C CYS A 142 -9.85 -8.49 -16.04
N GLY A 143 -9.61 -7.98 -14.83
CA GLY A 143 -10.60 -7.88 -13.77
C GLY A 143 -11.60 -6.74 -13.96
N ASP A 144 -12.67 -6.73 -13.16
CA ASP A 144 -13.74 -5.72 -13.25
C ASP A 144 -13.23 -4.37 -12.73
N ARG A 145 -13.07 -3.40 -13.65
CA ARG A 145 -12.52 -2.06 -13.35
C ARG A 145 -13.41 -1.24 -12.43
N GLU A 146 -14.72 -1.36 -12.59
CA GLU A 146 -15.67 -0.61 -11.77
C GLU A 146 -15.65 -1.15 -10.35
N ALA A 147 -15.69 -2.48 -10.20
CA ALA A 147 -15.53 -3.15 -8.91
C ALA A 147 -14.20 -2.78 -8.25
N ALA A 148 -13.09 -2.73 -9.00
CA ALA A 148 -11.77 -2.40 -8.46
C ALA A 148 -11.75 -0.97 -7.90
N ALA A 149 -12.24 0.01 -8.68
CA ALA A 149 -12.33 1.40 -8.24
C ALA A 149 -13.19 1.56 -6.99
N VAL A 150 -14.27 0.80 -6.91
CA VAL A 150 -15.18 0.74 -5.77
C VAL A 150 -14.50 0.18 -4.52
N LEU A 151 -13.88 -0.98 -4.61
CA LEU A 151 -13.21 -1.62 -3.48
C LEU A 151 -12.02 -0.79 -2.98
N VAL A 152 -11.27 -0.18 -3.90
CA VAL A 152 -10.19 0.77 -3.58
C VAL A 152 -10.71 1.99 -2.80
N ALA A 153 -11.83 2.57 -3.23
CA ALA A 153 -12.42 3.72 -2.54
C ALA A 153 -12.88 3.34 -1.12
N LEU A 154 -13.54 2.19 -0.98
CA LEU A 154 -13.94 1.65 0.32
C LEU A 154 -12.74 1.37 1.22
N ASN A 155 -11.71 0.69 0.70
CA ASN A 155 -10.48 0.43 1.45
C ASN A 155 -9.81 1.72 1.89
N SER A 156 -9.78 2.76 1.05
CA SER A 156 -9.21 4.07 1.41
C SER A 156 -9.93 4.70 2.60
N VAL A 157 -11.27 4.72 2.59
CA VAL A 157 -12.07 5.28 3.69
C VAL A 157 -11.91 4.46 4.96
N PHE A 158 -12.07 3.13 4.87
CA PHE A 158 -11.91 2.25 6.01
C PHE A 158 -10.49 2.33 6.59
N GLN A 159 -9.47 2.48 5.76
CA GLN A 159 -8.09 2.62 6.24
C GLN A 159 -7.88 3.85 7.10
N VAL A 160 -8.43 5.00 6.70
CA VAL A 160 -8.32 6.23 7.51
C VAL A 160 -8.95 6.04 8.89
N ILE A 161 -10.06 5.32 8.96
CA ILE A 161 -10.83 5.12 10.19
C ILE A 161 -10.24 4.01 11.05
N MET A 162 -9.94 2.87 10.44
CA MET A 162 -9.65 1.61 11.12
C MET A 162 -8.16 1.34 11.28
N PHE A 163 -7.27 1.97 10.52
CA PHE A 163 -5.83 1.65 10.62
C PHE A 163 -5.29 1.91 12.02
N ALA A 164 -5.59 3.07 12.62
CA ALA A 164 -5.14 3.38 13.97
C ALA A 164 -5.78 2.45 15.02
N VAL A 165 -7.08 2.14 14.85
CA VAL A 165 -7.84 1.25 15.74
C VAL A 165 -7.28 -0.18 15.70
N LEU A 166 -7.09 -0.73 14.50
CA LEU A 166 -6.53 -2.06 14.30
C LEU A 166 -5.04 -2.10 14.67
N GLY A 167 -4.29 -1.02 14.44
CA GLY A 167 -2.90 -0.89 14.90
C GLY A 167 -2.80 -1.04 16.41
N TRP A 168 -3.60 -0.28 17.16
CA TRP A 168 -3.69 -0.42 18.61
C TRP A 168 -4.14 -1.83 19.04
N PHE A 169 -5.14 -2.39 18.37
CA PHE A 169 -5.63 -3.72 18.70
C PHE A 169 -4.57 -4.81 18.48
N TYR A 170 -3.96 -4.88 17.29
CA TYR A 170 -3.01 -5.93 16.93
C TYR A 170 -1.62 -5.74 17.53
N LEU A 171 -1.20 -4.52 17.86
CA LEU A 171 0.13 -4.27 18.45
C LEU A 171 0.10 -4.21 19.97
N SER A 172 -1.02 -3.88 20.61
CA SER A 172 -1.11 -3.74 22.07
C SER A 172 -2.09 -4.71 22.72
N VAL A 173 -3.36 -4.68 22.31
CA VAL A 173 -4.44 -5.41 23.01
C VAL A 173 -4.32 -6.92 22.80
N LEU A 174 -4.28 -7.36 21.55
CA LEU A 174 -4.29 -8.77 21.20
C LEU A 174 -3.05 -9.53 21.72
N PRO A 175 -1.81 -9.02 21.60
CA PRO A 175 -0.66 -9.66 22.24
C PRO A 175 -0.81 -9.80 23.76
N GLY A 176 -1.39 -8.78 24.42
CA GLY A 176 -1.65 -8.82 25.87
C GLY A 176 -2.65 -9.89 26.27
N TRP A 177 -3.72 -10.07 25.50
CA TRP A 177 -4.70 -11.15 25.71
C TRP A 177 -4.11 -12.54 25.49
N LEU A 178 -3.15 -12.65 24.58
CA LEU A 178 -2.47 -13.91 24.26
C LEU A 178 -1.28 -14.21 25.18
N GLY A 179 -0.97 -13.33 26.15
CA GLY A 179 0.18 -13.48 27.05
C GLY A 179 1.53 -13.41 26.33
N LEU A 180 1.56 -12.76 25.17
CA LEU A 180 2.76 -12.61 24.36
C LEU A 180 3.58 -11.41 24.81
N GLU A 181 4.88 -11.43 24.55
CA GLU A 181 5.75 -10.28 24.81
C GLU A 181 5.24 -9.07 24.04
N GLN A 182 4.79 -8.06 24.79
CA GLN A 182 4.56 -6.74 24.25
C GLN A 182 5.93 -6.09 24.16
N THR A 183 6.41 -5.81 22.95
CA THR A 183 7.45 -4.78 22.79
C THR A 183 6.96 -3.58 23.58
N THR A 184 7.73 -3.11 24.55
CA THR A 184 7.41 -1.89 25.30
C THR A 184 7.26 -0.78 24.28
N ILE A 185 6.02 -0.53 23.89
CA ILE A 185 5.70 0.52 22.96
C ILE A 185 5.84 1.81 23.78
N ASP A 186 7.06 2.35 23.86
CA ASP A 186 7.25 3.73 24.32
C ASP A 186 6.49 4.71 23.39
N THR A 187 6.14 4.26 22.18
CA THR A 187 5.37 4.97 21.16
C THR A 187 3.86 4.84 21.37
N SER A 188 3.27 5.69 22.22
CA SER A 188 1.82 5.74 22.45
C SER A 188 1.00 5.51 21.16
N PRO A 189 -0.11 4.72 21.19
CA PRO A 189 -1.02 4.54 20.05
C PRO A 189 -1.43 5.85 19.35
N TRP A 190 -1.34 6.96 20.08
CA TRP A 190 -1.47 8.32 19.58
C TRP A 190 -0.47 8.70 18.48
N GLN A 191 0.78 8.25 18.54
CA GLN A 191 1.81 8.52 17.54
C GLN A 191 1.51 7.82 16.21
N ILE A 192 1.01 6.57 16.26
CA ILE A 192 0.53 5.86 15.07
C ILE A 192 -0.66 6.62 14.47
N ALA A 193 -1.64 7.02 15.30
CA ALA A 193 -2.79 7.80 14.84
C ALA A 193 -2.39 9.15 14.21
N LYS A 194 -1.46 9.89 14.84
CA LYS A 194 -0.88 11.15 14.32
C LYS A 194 -0.21 10.90 12.96
N SER A 195 0.58 9.84 12.83
CA SER A 195 1.27 9.49 11.59
C SER A 195 0.29 9.18 10.46
N VAL A 196 -0.72 8.37 10.72
CA VAL A 196 -1.79 8.07 9.74
C VAL A 196 -2.51 9.36 9.33
N LEU A 197 -2.84 10.23 10.28
CA LEU A 197 -3.51 11.49 9.97
C LEU A 197 -2.66 12.41 9.08
N ILE A 198 -1.34 12.47 9.31
CA ILE A 198 -0.42 13.26 8.50
C ILE A 198 -0.25 12.64 7.11
N PHE A 199 0.12 11.36 7.03
CA PHE A 199 0.50 10.74 5.76
C PHE A 199 -0.69 10.33 4.90
N LEU A 200 -1.83 9.99 5.49
CA LEU A 200 -3.03 9.63 4.75
C LEU A 200 -4.09 10.73 4.81
N GLY A 201 -4.34 11.30 6.00
CA GLY A 201 -5.40 12.29 6.19
C GLY A 201 -5.18 13.59 5.41
N ILE A 202 -3.96 14.14 5.40
CA ILE A 202 -3.65 15.37 4.65
C ILE A 202 -3.80 15.13 3.14
N PRO A 203 -3.16 14.10 2.52
CA PRO A 203 -3.36 13.82 1.10
C PRO A 203 -4.81 13.51 0.72
N LEU A 204 -5.56 12.83 1.60
CA LEU A 204 -6.98 12.54 1.37
C LEU A 204 -7.81 13.82 1.33
N LEU A 205 -7.64 14.70 2.32
CA LEU A 205 -8.34 15.98 2.36
C LEU A 205 -7.96 16.84 1.16
N ALA A 206 -6.68 16.92 0.82
CA ALA A 206 -6.19 17.64 -0.35
C ALA A 206 -6.78 17.08 -1.65
N GLY A 207 -6.79 15.76 -1.82
CA GLY A 207 -7.39 15.08 -2.98
C GLY A 207 -8.90 15.34 -3.08
N PHE A 208 -9.62 15.21 -1.98
CA PHE A 208 -11.06 15.51 -1.89
C PHE A 208 -11.37 16.97 -2.26
N LEU A 209 -10.67 17.93 -1.65
CA LEU A 209 -10.88 19.36 -1.93
C LEU A 209 -10.51 19.71 -3.37
N THR A 210 -9.40 19.17 -3.88
CA THR A 210 -8.96 19.38 -5.27
C THR A 210 -10.04 18.90 -6.24
N ARG A 211 -10.59 17.69 -6.03
CA ARG A 211 -11.66 17.16 -6.86
C ARG A 211 -12.92 17.99 -6.75
N ARG A 212 -13.36 18.29 -5.51
CA ARG A 212 -14.60 19.02 -5.25
C ARG A 212 -14.61 20.40 -5.89
N PHE A 213 -13.51 21.14 -5.77
CA PHE A 213 -13.39 22.48 -6.36
C PHE A 213 -13.07 22.43 -7.85
N GLY A 214 -12.23 21.48 -8.29
CA GLY A 214 -11.88 21.30 -9.71
C GLY A 214 -13.10 20.96 -10.56
N GLU A 215 -13.90 19.98 -10.13
CA GLU A 215 -15.14 19.60 -10.83
C GLU A 215 -16.19 20.73 -10.82
N ARG A 216 -16.31 21.47 -9.71
CA ARG A 216 -17.21 22.64 -9.63
C ARG A 216 -16.79 23.78 -10.55
N ALA A 217 -15.49 24.03 -10.68
CA ALA A 217 -14.98 25.19 -11.43
C ALA A 217 -14.87 24.94 -12.94
N LYS A 218 -14.50 23.72 -13.36
CA LYS A 218 -14.17 23.41 -14.76
C LYS A 218 -14.93 22.21 -15.33
N GLY A 219 -15.82 21.60 -14.55
CA GLY A 219 -16.55 20.42 -14.96
C GLY A 219 -15.74 19.13 -14.83
N ARG A 220 -16.47 18.02 -14.83
CA ARG A 220 -15.93 16.67 -14.64
C ARG A 220 -15.04 16.21 -15.80
N GLU A 221 -15.45 16.52 -17.03
CA GLU A 221 -14.71 16.12 -18.24
C GLU A 221 -13.30 16.71 -18.24
N TRP A 222 -13.15 17.99 -17.89
CA TRP A 222 -11.82 18.61 -17.77
C TRP A 222 -10.98 17.96 -16.66
N TYR A 223 -11.60 17.65 -15.52
CA TYR A 223 -10.91 17.03 -14.40
C TYR A 223 -10.34 15.66 -14.80
N GLU A 224 -11.17 14.82 -15.42
CA GLU A 224 -10.78 13.45 -15.79
C GLU A 224 -9.86 13.40 -17.03
N SER A 225 -10.09 14.24 -18.05
CA SER A 225 -9.32 14.20 -19.31
C SER A 225 -8.03 15.01 -19.29
N SER A 226 -7.94 16.07 -18.48
CA SER A 226 -6.83 17.03 -18.53
C SER A 226 -6.06 17.16 -17.23
N PHE A 227 -6.73 17.14 -16.08
CA PHE A 227 -6.07 17.32 -14.79
C PHE A 227 -5.49 16.00 -14.25
N LEU A 228 -6.30 14.94 -14.19
CA LEU A 228 -5.85 13.63 -13.68
C LEU A 228 -4.66 13.04 -14.45
N PRO A 229 -4.58 13.10 -15.80
CA PRO A 229 -3.42 12.58 -16.52
C PRO A 229 -2.13 13.36 -16.26
N LYS A 230 -2.21 14.64 -15.88
CA LYS A 230 -1.04 15.47 -15.55
C LYS A 230 -0.49 15.18 -14.16
N ILE A 231 -1.37 14.94 -13.18
CA ILE A 231 -0.94 14.64 -11.81
C ILE A 231 -0.63 13.16 -11.60
N GLY A 232 -1.22 12.27 -12.41
CA GLY A 232 -1.08 10.81 -12.27
C GLY A 232 0.37 10.31 -12.16
N PRO A 233 1.29 10.72 -13.08
CA PRO A 233 2.69 10.27 -13.05
C PRO A 233 3.46 10.67 -11.78
N TRP A 234 3.04 11.74 -11.08
CA TRP A 234 3.68 12.16 -9.84
C TRP A 234 3.54 11.13 -8.72
N ALA A 235 2.49 10.30 -8.76
CA ALA A 235 2.36 9.17 -7.83
C ALA A 235 3.57 8.25 -7.94
N LEU A 236 3.90 7.86 -9.18
CA LEU A 236 5.02 6.98 -9.46
C LEU A 236 6.37 7.67 -9.19
N TYR A 237 6.53 8.93 -9.56
CA TYR A 237 7.78 9.66 -9.27
C TYR A 237 8.02 9.78 -7.76
N GLY A 238 6.98 10.07 -6.97
CA GLY A 238 7.06 10.10 -5.51
C GLY A 238 7.42 8.74 -4.93
N LEU A 239 6.82 7.65 -5.46
CA LEU A 239 7.14 6.28 -5.07
C LEU A 239 8.62 5.95 -5.34
N LEU A 240 9.07 6.09 -6.59
CA LEU A 240 10.45 5.76 -6.97
C LEU A 240 11.47 6.60 -6.22
N PHE A 241 11.20 7.90 -6.06
CA PHE A 241 12.04 8.77 -5.24
C PHE A 241 12.12 8.28 -3.80
N THR A 242 10.98 7.96 -3.19
CA THR A 242 10.92 7.45 -1.81
C THR A 242 11.71 6.15 -1.68
N ILE A 243 11.58 5.22 -2.63
CA ILE A 243 12.36 3.98 -2.67
C ILE A 243 13.86 4.28 -2.73
N VAL A 244 14.30 5.17 -3.63
CA VAL A 244 15.74 5.54 -3.72
C VAL A 244 16.25 6.05 -2.38
N ILE A 245 15.53 6.97 -1.74
CA ILE A 245 15.94 7.55 -0.45
C ILE A 245 15.95 6.48 0.64
N LEU A 246 14.94 5.61 0.71
CA LEU A 246 14.88 4.53 1.69
C LEU A 246 16.03 3.55 1.55
N PHE A 247 16.34 3.11 0.34
CA PHE A 247 17.46 2.21 0.10
C PHE A 247 18.82 2.89 0.27
N ALA A 248 18.91 4.21 0.08
CA ALA A 248 20.11 4.97 0.42
C ALA A 248 20.33 5.03 1.94
N LEU A 249 19.25 5.13 2.73
CA LEU A 249 19.31 5.12 4.20
C LEU A 249 19.51 3.72 4.79
N GLN A 250 18.81 2.72 4.24
CA GLN A 250 18.79 1.35 4.74
C GLN A 250 19.80 0.42 4.05
N GLY A 251 20.59 0.94 3.11
CA GLY A 251 21.45 0.11 2.27
C GLY A 251 22.48 -0.70 3.05
N GLU A 252 23.02 -0.14 4.13
CA GLU A 252 23.93 -0.88 4.99
C GLU A 252 23.23 -2.00 5.76
N GLN A 253 22.01 -1.78 6.27
CA GLN A 253 21.25 -2.85 6.94
C GLN A 253 20.93 -3.99 5.97
N ILE A 254 20.49 -3.66 4.76
CA ILE A 254 20.15 -4.64 3.72
C ILE A 254 21.40 -5.42 3.28
N ALA A 255 22.53 -4.75 3.11
CA ALA A 255 23.79 -5.38 2.68
C ALA A 255 24.43 -6.24 3.78
N SER A 256 24.34 -5.81 5.05
CA SER A 256 24.94 -6.53 6.18
C SER A 256 24.08 -7.66 6.72
N HIS A 257 22.75 -7.60 6.55
CA HIS A 257 21.79 -8.58 7.07
C HIS A 257 20.87 -9.18 5.98
N PRO A 258 21.41 -9.81 4.92
CA PRO A 258 20.61 -10.35 3.82
C PRO A 258 19.65 -11.46 4.27
N LEU A 259 19.99 -12.20 5.32
CA LEU A 259 19.13 -13.25 5.87
C LEU A 259 17.85 -12.67 6.49
N ASP A 260 17.89 -11.45 7.02
CA ASP A 260 16.70 -10.83 7.61
C ASP A 260 15.70 -10.40 6.52
N VAL A 261 16.20 -9.95 5.37
CA VAL A 261 15.36 -9.72 4.18
C VAL A 261 14.63 -10.99 3.76
N VAL A 262 15.33 -12.13 3.70
CA VAL A 262 14.71 -13.44 3.37
C VAL A 262 13.68 -13.82 4.43
N ARG A 263 14.00 -13.66 5.72
CA ARG A 263 13.07 -13.96 6.82
C ARG A 263 11.80 -13.12 6.78
N ILE A 264 11.89 -11.86 6.35
CA ILE A 264 10.73 -10.97 6.13
C ILE A 264 9.96 -11.38 4.86
N ALA A 265 10.66 -11.80 3.80
CA ALA A 265 10.04 -12.19 2.55
C ALA A 265 9.15 -13.44 2.66
N ILE A 266 9.54 -14.43 3.47
CA ILE A 266 8.80 -15.68 3.66
C ILE A 266 7.34 -15.45 4.14
N PRO A 267 7.06 -14.74 5.25
CA PRO A 267 5.69 -14.45 5.68
C PRO A 267 4.92 -13.60 4.67
N LEU A 268 5.57 -12.67 3.96
CA LEU A 268 4.92 -11.89 2.91
C LEU A 268 4.49 -12.78 1.73
N LEU A 269 5.36 -13.66 1.25
CA LEU A 269 5.05 -14.63 0.20
C LEU A 269 3.87 -15.53 0.60
N ALA A 270 3.91 -16.06 1.82
CA ALA A 270 2.82 -16.87 2.35
C ALA A 270 1.52 -16.07 2.43
N TYR A 271 1.60 -14.82 2.91
CA TYR A 271 0.46 -13.92 3.00
C TYR A 271 -0.19 -13.68 1.64
N PHE A 272 0.60 -13.27 0.63
CA PHE A 272 0.08 -13.00 -0.71
C PHE A 272 -0.53 -14.24 -1.35
N ALA A 273 0.15 -15.39 -1.27
CA ALA A 273 -0.36 -16.64 -1.83
C ALA A 273 -1.69 -17.07 -1.17
N ILE A 274 -1.77 -16.98 0.16
CA ILE A 274 -2.98 -17.38 0.91
C ILE A 274 -4.12 -16.38 0.69
N MET A 275 -3.85 -15.08 0.74
CA MET A 275 -4.89 -14.05 0.56
C MET A 275 -5.42 -14.02 -0.87
N TRP A 276 -4.53 -14.09 -1.86
CA TRP A 276 -4.94 -14.11 -3.25
C TRP A 276 -5.71 -15.40 -3.56
N GLY A 277 -5.14 -16.56 -3.20
CA GLY A 277 -5.77 -17.86 -3.42
C GLY A 277 -7.10 -18.01 -2.68
N GLY A 278 -7.16 -17.58 -1.42
CA GLY A 278 -8.38 -17.59 -0.60
C GLY A 278 -9.43 -16.60 -1.10
N GLY A 279 -9.02 -15.40 -1.52
CA GLY A 279 -9.90 -14.41 -2.12
C GLY A 279 -10.50 -14.90 -3.45
N TYR A 280 -9.67 -15.52 -4.29
CA TYR A 280 -10.12 -16.12 -5.54
C TYR A 280 -11.07 -17.30 -5.29
N ALA A 281 -10.72 -18.21 -4.38
CA ALA A 281 -11.57 -19.34 -4.02
C ALA A 281 -12.92 -18.88 -3.45
N MET A 282 -12.94 -17.86 -2.60
CA MET A 282 -14.19 -17.31 -2.06
C MET A 282 -15.02 -16.63 -3.15
N GLY A 283 -14.42 -15.83 -4.03
CA GLY A 283 -15.14 -15.20 -5.13
C GLY A 283 -15.75 -16.22 -6.11
N ALA A 284 -15.01 -17.29 -6.40
CA ALA A 284 -15.49 -18.42 -7.18
C ALA A 284 -16.66 -19.14 -6.49
N ALA A 285 -16.55 -19.42 -5.19
CA ALA A 285 -17.61 -20.06 -4.40
C ALA A 285 -18.89 -19.22 -4.30
N LEU A 286 -18.76 -17.89 -4.28
CA LEU A 286 -19.89 -16.95 -4.25
C LEU A 286 -20.54 -16.75 -5.64
N GLY A 287 -19.91 -17.26 -6.70
CA GLY A 287 -20.37 -17.17 -8.08
C GLY A 287 -20.24 -15.77 -8.69
N LEU A 288 -19.18 -15.03 -8.35
CA LEU A 288 -19.01 -13.62 -8.79
C LEU A 288 -18.62 -13.47 -10.27
N GLY A 289 -18.24 -14.56 -10.93
CA GLY A 289 -17.63 -14.53 -12.27
C GLY A 289 -16.14 -14.18 -12.21
N TYR A 290 -15.43 -14.41 -13.32
CA TYR A 290 -13.96 -14.27 -13.37
C TYR A 290 -13.50 -12.85 -13.05
N GLU A 291 -14.06 -11.85 -13.71
CA GLU A 291 -13.60 -10.46 -13.61
C GLU A 291 -13.68 -9.95 -12.17
N ARG A 292 -14.82 -10.15 -11.49
CA ARG A 292 -15.02 -9.74 -10.10
C ARG A 292 -14.28 -10.60 -9.09
N THR A 293 -14.15 -11.90 -9.34
CA THR A 293 -13.35 -12.79 -8.48
C THR A 293 -11.87 -12.37 -8.50
N THR A 294 -11.36 -12.04 -9.68
CA THR A 294 -10.01 -11.51 -9.89
C THR A 294 -9.83 -10.19 -9.14
N THR A 295 -10.79 -9.26 -9.28
CA THR A 295 -10.80 -8.00 -8.53
C THR A 295 -10.81 -8.21 -7.02
N LEU A 296 -11.64 -9.12 -6.52
CA LEU A 296 -11.71 -9.45 -5.09
C LEU A 296 -10.37 -10.00 -4.59
N ALA A 297 -9.77 -10.93 -5.33
CA ALA A 297 -8.51 -11.57 -4.96
C ALA A 297 -7.35 -10.55 -4.89
N PHE A 298 -7.19 -9.71 -5.92
CA PHE A 298 -6.13 -8.70 -5.93
C PHE A 298 -6.34 -7.63 -4.84
N THR A 299 -7.56 -7.15 -4.65
CA THR A 299 -7.86 -6.16 -3.60
C THR A 299 -7.73 -6.72 -2.19
N ALA A 300 -7.98 -8.02 -2.00
CA ALA A 300 -7.77 -8.70 -0.74
C ALA A 300 -6.30 -9.08 -0.47
N ALA A 301 -5.51 -9.36 -1.48
CA ALA A 301 -4.10 -9.69 -1.30
C ALA A 301 -3.24 -8.44 -1.10
N GLY A 302 -3.55 -7.37 -1.83
CA GLY A 302 -2.63 -6.24 -1.93
C GLY A 302 -2.49 -5.42 -0.64
N ASN A 303 -1.26 -4.97 -0.38
CA ASN A 303 -0.95 -4.05 0.73
C ASN A 303 -0.57 -2.64 0.23
N ASN A 304 -0.70 -1.65 1.11
CA ASN A 304 -0.19 -0.29 0.86
C ASN A 304 1.12 -0.12 1.64
N PHE A 305 2.20 -0.57 1.02
CA PHE A 305 3.52 -0.54 1.65
C PHE A 305 3.98 0.88 1.95
N GLU A 306 3.55 1.85 1.16
CA GLU A 306 4.02 3.21 1.28
C GLU A 306 3.44 3.88 2.51
N LEU A 307 2.16 3.64 2.82
CA LEU A 307 1.59 4.00 4.11
C LEU A 307 2.26 3.23 5.25
N ALA A 308 2.49 1.93 5.07
CA ALA A 308 3.12 1.11 6.11
C ALA A 308 4.52 1.62 6.46
N ILE A 309 5.33 1.92 5.46
CA ILE A 309 6.65 2.55 5.58
C ILE A 309 6.50 3.92 6.23
N ALA A 310 5.57 4.77 5.77
CA ALA A 310 5.34 6.09 6.35
C ALA A 310 5.07 6.04 7.85
N VAL A 311 4.16 5.14 8.27
CA VAL A 311 3.82 4.93 9.68
C VAL A 311 5.00 4.34 10.44
N ALA A 312 5.70 3.36 9.86
CA ALA A 312 6.86 2.76 10.50
C ALA A 312 7.98 3.78 10.75
N ILE A 313 8.27 4.64 9.78
CA ILE A 313 9.29 5.68 9.90
C ILE A 313 8.87 6.73 10.91
N ALA A 314 7.61 7.18 10.85
CA ALA A 314 7.12 8.21 11.76
C ALA A 314 6.96 7.74 13.21
N THR A 315 6.85 6.43 13.41
CA THR A 315 6.71 5.84 14.75
C THR A 315 8.06 5.35 15.29
N TYR A 316 8.89 4.72 14.47
CA TYR A 316 10.09 3.98 14.89
C TYR A 316 11.40 4.51 14.27
N GLY A 317 11.33 5.44 13.31
CA GLY A 317 12.48 6.01 12.63
C GLY A 317 12.81 5.34 11.28
N ALA A 318 13.53 6.07 10.42
CA ALA A 318 13.85 5.66 9.05
C ALA A 318 14.75 4.42 8.97
N THR A 319 15.61 4.24 9.97
CA THR A 319 16.57 3.13 10.07
C THR A 319 16.06 1.96 10.92
N SER A 320 14.76 1.91 11.24
CA SER A 320 14.19 0.85 12.09
C SER A 320 13.96 -0.46 11.33
N GLY A 321 13.93 -1.59 12.03
CA GLY A 321 13.55 -2.87 11.44
C GLY A 321 12.10 -2.88 10.93
N GLN A 322 11.22 -2.09 11.53
CA GLN A 322 9.83 -1.90 11.10
C GLN A 322 9.78 -1.26 9.70
N ALA A 323 10.59 -0.22 9.47
CA ALA A 323 10.69 0.43 8.17
C ALA A 323 11.30 -0.52 7.12
N LEU A 324 12.32 -1.30 7.51
CA LEU A 324 12.91 -2.33 6.64
C LEU A 324 11.86 -3.36 6.19
N ALA A 325 11.02 -3.85 7.10
CA ALA A 325 9.96 -4.80 6.75
C ALA A 325 8.96 -4.24 5.72
N GLY A 326 8.63 -2.94 5.83
CA GLY A 326 7.81 -2.25 4.83
C GLY A 326 8.51 -2.15 3.47
N VAL A 327 9.81 -1.88 3.46
CA VAL A 327 10.63 -1.76 2.24
C VAL A 327 10.79 -3.11 1.50
N VAL A 328 10.82 -4.23 2.22
CA VAL A 328 10.85 -5.57 1.61
C VAL A 328 9.50 -5.94 0.98
N GLY A 329 8.42 -5.26 1.34
CA GLY A 329 7.09 -5.48 0.78
C GLY A 329 7.02 -5.46 -0.75
N PRO A 330 7.35 -4.32 -1.40
CA PRO A 330 7.32 -4.20 -2.86
C PRO A 330 8.23 -5.17 -3.61
N LEU A 331 9.33 -5.60 -2.98
CA LEU A 331 10.22 -6.63 -3.52
C LEU A 331 9.52 -7.97 -3.74
N ILE A 332 8.48 -8.24 -2.94
CA ILE A 332 7.78 -9.52 -2.91
C ILE A 332 6.43 -9.43 -3.62
N GLU A 333 5.64 -8.38 -3.37
CA GLU A 333 4.30 -8.27 -3.99
C GLU A 333 4.39 -8.12 -5.50
N VAL A 334 5.35 -7.33 -6.00
CA VAL A 334 5.38 -6.97 -7.42
C VAL A 334 5.71 -8.16 -8.33
N PRO A 335 6.66 -9.07 -7.98
CA PRO A 335 6.94 -10.24 -8.81
C PRO A 335 5.95 -11.41 -8.67
N VAL A 336 5.17 -11.46 -7.58
CA VAL A 336 4.27 -12.58 -7.22
C VAL A 336 2.90 -12.41 -7.85
#